data_AF-A0A2V8U708-F1
#
_entry.id   AF-A0A2V8U708-F1
#
_cell.length_a   1.000
_cell.length_b   1.000
_cell.length_c   1.000
_cell.angle_alpha   90.00
_cell.angle_beta   90.00
_cell.angle_gamma   90.00
#
_symmetry.space_group_name_H-M   'P 1'
#
loop_
_entity.id
_entity.type
_entity.pdbx_description
1 polymer ?
#
loop_
_entity_poly.entity_id
_entity_poly.type
_entity_poly.pdbx_seq_one_letter_code
_entity_poly.pdbx_strand_id
1 'polypeptide(L)'
;MNRRELFSVIAGSCGFPLLAQEKSSAVRPFRVAIPQKTIHRILRRVRETRFPERLDTNDWSYGANWDYMKELAAYWSSRYDWRKTEARINSTVCGAIRNVVTPRYAVPLVRHCRRRKE
;
A
#
# COMPACT_ATOMS: atom_id res chain seq x y z
N MET A 1 39.91 45.74 -0.67
CA MET A 1 40.75 44.65 -1.22
C MET A 1 41.01 43.64 -0.12
N ASN A 2 40.84 42.31 -0.23
CA ASN A 2 40.22 41.43 -1.22
C ASN A 2 39.91 40.10 -0.49
N ARG A 3 38.65 39.65 -0.49
CA ARG A 3 38.13 38.48 0.27
C ARG A 3 38.35 37.12 -0.44
N ARG A 4 39.38 37.01 -1.28
CA ARG A 4 39.49 35.91 -2.27
C ARG A 4 40.48 34.78 -1.93
N GLU A 5 41.18 34.80 -0.82
CA GLU A 5 42.24 33.81 -0.55
C GLU A 5 42.03 33.06 0.78
N LEU A 6 40.97 32.26 0.90
CA LEU A 6 40.74 31.41 2.08
C LEU A 6 40.13 30.03 1.79
N PHE A 7 40.34 29.48 0.60
CA PHE A 7 39.97 28.10 0.31
C PHE A 7 41.12 27.37 -0.38
N SER A 8 42.15 27.07 0.40
CA SER A 8 43.09 26.01 0.06
C SER A 8 43.01 24.92 1.12
N VAL A 9 43.07 23.67 0.65
CA VAL A 9 43.23 22.42 1.41
C VAL A 9 41.93 21.89 2.05
N ILE A 10 41.27 20.98 1.33
CA ILE A 10 41.17 19.55 1.69
C ILE A 10 40.90 18.80 0.36
N ALA A 11 41.98 18.36 -0.27
CA ALA A 11 41.93 17.26 -1.22
C ALA A 11 41.89 15.97 -0.40
N GLY A 12 40.69 15.54 -0.03
CA GLY A 12 40.42 14.24 0.57
C GLY A 12 39.36 13.56 -0.27
N SER A 13 39.80 12.73 -1.21
CA SER A 13 38.93 11.91 -2.04
C SER A 13 38.23 10.83 -1.20
N CYS A 14 37.22 11.21 -0.44
CA CYS A 14 36.04 10.38 -0.30
C CYS A 14 35.05 10.91 -1.32
N GLY A 15 35.33 10.62 -2.59
CA GLY A 15 34.27 10.54 -3.58
C GLY A 15 33.35 9.43 -3.11
N PHE A 16 32.44 9.76 -2.18
CA PHE A 16 31.19 9.05 -2.12
C PHE A 16 30.67 9.18 -3.55
N PRO A 17 30.56 8.08 -4.31
CA PRO A 17 29.71 8.15 -5.47
C PRO A 17 28.39 8.59 -4.88
N LEU A 18 28.01 9.85 -5.13
CA LEU A 18 26.65 10.26 -5.12
C LEU A 18 26.06 9.42 -6.25
N LEU A 19 25.72 8.17 -5.93
CA LEU A 19 24.68 7.45 -6.60
C LEU A 19 23.46 8.32 -6.33
N ALA A 20 23.33 9.38 -7.13
CA ALA A 20 22.06 9.94 -7.46
C ALA A 20 21.27 8.72 -7.90
N GLN A 21 20.48 8.18 -6.98
CA GLN A 21 19.45 7.24 -7.36
C GLN A 21 18.60 8.03 -8.34
N GLU A 22 18.79 7.79 -9.63
CA GLU A 22 17.75 8.06 -10.60
C GLU A 22 16.59 7.15 -10.21
N LYS A 23 15.78 7.63 -9.28
CA LYS A 23 14.48 7.07 -8.98
C LYS A 23 13.67 7.26 -10.26
N SER A 24 13.70 6.25 -11.11
CA SER A 24 12.88 6.19 -12.31
C SER A 24 11.44 6.51 -11.92
N SER A 25 10.97 7.66 -12.41
CA SER A 25 9.61 8.17 -12.24
C SER A 25 8.65 7.57 -13.26
N ALA A 26 9.15 6.64 -14.10
CA ALA A 26 8.40 5.96 -15.12
C ALA A 26 7.24 5.17 -14.48
N VAL A 27 6.07 5.37 -15.06
CA VAL A 27 4.86 4.63 -14.71
C VAL A 27 5.00 3.21 -15.25
N ARG A 28 4.91 2.20 -14.36
CA ARG A 28 5.02 0.79 -14.76
C ARG A 28 3.69 0.06 -14.58
N PRO A 29 3.37 -0.90 -15.48
CA PRO A 29 2.18 -1.72 -15.36
C PRO A 29 2.21 -2.52 -14.04
N PHE A 30 1.08 -2.58 -13.36
CA PHE A 30 0.88 -3.29 -12.11
C PHE A 30 -0.31 -4.22 -12.22
N ARG A 31 -0.11 -5.45 -11.76
CA ARG A 31 -1.14 -6.48 -11.67
C ARG A 31 -1.14 -7.05 -10.27
N VAL A 32 -2.32 -7.12 -9.65
CA VAL A 32 -2.49 -7.82 -8.38
C VAL A 32 -2.41 -9.31 -8.66
N ALA A 33 -1.41 -9.97 -8.07
CA ALA A 33 -1.21 -11.40 -8.15
C ALA A 33 -0.80 -11.92 -6.77
N ILE A 34 -1.78 -12.29 -5.95
CA ILE A 34 -1.53 -12.79 -4.60
C ILE A 34 -1.31 -14.31 -4.66
N PRO A 35 -0.18 -14.82 -4.13
CA PRO A 35 0.09 -16.26 -4.07
C PRO A 35 -0.98 -17.00 -3.26
N GLN A 36 -1.38 -18.19 -3.72
CA GLN A 36 -2.40 -18.99 -3.02
C GLN A 36 -2.01 -19.30 -1.58
N LYS A 37 -0.71 -19.54 -1.33
CA LYS A 37 -0.16 -19.74 0.03
C LYS A 37 -0.48 -18.59 0.99
N THR A 38 -0.49 -17.36 0.48
CA THR A 38 -0.79 -16.16 1.28
C THR A 38 -2.26 -16.13 1.65
N ILE A 39 -3.15 -16.45 0.72
CA ILE A 39 -4.60 -16.53 0.95
C ILE A 39 -4.89 -17.62 1.99
N HIS A 40 -4.34 -18.82 1.82
CA HIS A 40 -4.51 -19.92 2.80
C HIS A 40 -4.01 -19.52 4.19
N ARG A 41 -2.86 -18.84 4.28
CA ARG A 41 -2.32 -18.34 5.55
C ARG A 41 -3.28 -17.34 6.22
N ILE A 42 -3.88 -16.44 5.45
CA ILE A 42 -4.85 -15.46 5.97
C ILE A 42 -6.10 -16.19 6.47
N LEU A 43 -6.69 -17.08 5.65
CA LEU A 43 -7.89 -17.83 6.00
C LEU A 43 -7.69 -18.69 7.25
N ARG A 44 -6.52 -19.32 7.40
CA ARG A 44 -6.16 -20.07 8.60
C ARG A 44 -6.21 -19.18 9.85
N ARG A 45 -5.60 -17.99 9.79
CA ARG A 45 -5.61 -17.04 10.93
C ARG A 45 -7.02 -16.56 11.28
N VAL A 46 -7.85 -16.31 10.27
CA VAL A 46 -9.26 -15.93 10.50
C VAL A 46 -10.01 -17.05 11.23
N ARG A 47 -9.80 -18.31 10.84
CA ARG A 47 -10.43 -19.48 11.49
C ARG A 47 -9.92 -19.73 12.90
N GLU A 48 -8.63 -19.50 13.15
CA GLU A 48 -7.98 -19.68 14.45
C GLU A 48 -8.16 -18.47 15.38
N THR A 49 -8.92 -17.46 14.98
CA THR A 49 -9.12 -16.25 15.77
C THR A 49 -9.86 -16.57 17.07
N ARG A 50 -9.26 -16.19 18.20
CA ARG A 50 -9.90 -16.25 19.52
C ARG A 50 -10.72 -14.98 19.73
N PHE A 51 -12.03 -15.13 19.82
CA PHE A 51 -12.92 -14.02 20.11
C PHE A 51 -12.93 -13.75 21.62
N PRO A 52 -12.96 -12.46 22.04
CA PRO A 52 -13.16 -12.11 23.43
C PRO A 52 -14.54 -12.53 23.91
N GLU A 53 -14.72 -12.54 25.23
CA GLU A 53 -16.02 -12.76 25.85
C GLU A 53 -17.03 -11.70 25.39
N ARG A 54 -18.29 -12.11 25.27
CA ARG A 54 -19.38 -11.25 24.82
C ARG A 54 -19.76 -10.29 25.94
N LEU A 55 -19.90 -9.01 25.61
CA LEU A 55 -20.57 -8.04 26.48
C LEU A 55 -22.09 -8.14 26.27
N ASP A 56 -22.88 -7.91 27.32
CA ASP A 56 -24.35 -8.06 27.30
C ASP A 56 -25.09 -7.04 26.41
N THR A 57 -24.35 -6.20 25.68
CA THR A 57 -24.90 -5.17 24.80
C THR A 57 -24.84 -5.63 23.35
N ASN A 58 -25.99 -5.55 22.66
CA ASN A 58 -26.11 -5.97 21.27
C ASN A 58 -26.06 -4.82 20.25
N ASP A 59 -25.65 -3.64 20.68
CA ASP A 59 -25.54 -2.44 19.85
C ASP A 59 -24.10 -2.21 19.34
N TRP A 60 -23.89 -1.10 18.65
CA TRP A 60 -22.60 -0.66 18.13
C TRP A 60 -21.96 0.43 19.00
N SER A 61 -22.52 0.69 20.18
CA SER A 61 -22.13 1.83 21.04
C SER A 61 -20.70 1.71 21.56
N TYR A 62 -20.19 0.48 21.66
CA TYR A 62 -18.84 0.15 22.11
C TYR A 62 -17.91 -0.32 20.98
N GLY A 63 -18.30 -0.07 19.72
CA GLY A 63 -17.53 -0.45 18.54
C GLY A 63 -18.15 -1.60 17.78
N ALA A 64 -17.30 -2.45 17.18
CA ALA A 64 -17.76 -3.53 16.31
C ALA A 64 -18.62 -4.54 17.09
N ASN A 65 -19.85 -4.75 16.62
CA ASN A 65 -20.76 -5.69 17.24
C ASN A 65 -20.19 -7.12 17.20
N TRP A 66 -20.29 -7.83 18.32
CA TRP A 66 -19.69 -9.15 18.51
C TRP A 66 -20.26 -10.22 17.57
N ASP A 67 -21.59 -10.26 17.40
CA ASP A 67 -22.25 -11.23 16.52
C ASP A 67 -21.85 -10.97 15.07
N TYR A 68 -21.89 -9.71 14.65
CA TYR A 68 -21.48 -9.30 13.31
C TYR A 68 -20.04 -9.69 13.00
N MET A 69 -19.11 -9.53 13.95
CA MET A 69 -17.71 -9.90 13.74
C MET A 69 -17.52 -11.41 13.53
N LYS A 70 -18.30 -12.25 14.24
CA LYS A 70 -18.30 -13.70 14.01
C LYS A 70 -18.89 -14.07 12.66
N GLU A 71 -20.00 -13.45 12.27
CA GLU A 71 -20.60 -13.66 10.95
C GLU A 71 -19.66 -13.25 9.82
N LEU A 72 -18.98 -12.11 9.97
CA LEU A 72 -18.01 -11.63 9.00
C LEU A 72 -16.82 -12.60 8.86
N ALA A 73 -16.30 -13.12 9.98
CA ALA A 73 -15.24 -14.13 9.96
C ALA A 73 -15.70 -15.43 9.29
N ALA A 74 -16.94 -15.86 9.54
CA ALA A 74 -17.54 -17.02 8.88
C ALA A 74 -17.68 -16.79 7.36
N TYR A 75 -18.17 -15.61 6.96
CA TYR A 75 -18.32 -15.24 5.56
C TYR A 75 -16.98 -15.24 4.82
N TRP A 76 -15.94 -14.61 5.38
CA TRP A 76 -14.61 -14.58 4.78
C TRP A 76 -13.97 -15.96 4.67
N SER A 77 -14.18 -16.84 5.65
CA SER A 77 -13.55 -18.14 5.70
C SER A 77 -14.22 -19.21 4.83
N SER A 78 -15.49 -19.01 4.46
CA SER A 78 -16.32 -20.03 3.78
C SER A 78 -16.95 -19.58 2.45
N ARG A 79 -17.34 -18.31 2.30
CA ARG A 79 -18.13 -17.84 1.14
C ARG A 79 -17.40 -16.85 0.24
N TYR A 80 -16.39 -16.15 0.76
CA TYR A 80 -15.71 -15.10 0.02
C TYR A 80 -14.67 -15.64 -0.97
N ASP A 81 -14.88 -15.39 -2.26
CA ASP A 81 -13.93 -15.73 -3.32
C ASP A 81 -12.99 -14.56 -3.63
N TRP A 82 -11.74 -14.67 -3.15
CA TRP A 82 -10.68 -13.71 -3.44
C TRP A 82 -10.32 -13.64 -4.94
N ARG A 83 -10.35 -14.77 -5.67
CA ARG A 83 -9.94 -14.79 -7.09
C ARG A 83 -10.91 -14.01 -7.96
N LYS A 84 -12.20 -14.09 -7.67
CA LYS A 84 -13.22 -13.25 -8.30
C LYS A 84 -12.94 -11.75 -8.08
N THR A 85 -12.54 -11.38 -6.87
CA THR A 85 -12.21 -9.99 -6.54
C THR A 85 -10.89 -9.55 -7.19
N GLU A 86 -9.87 -10.38 -7.20
CA GLU A 86 -8.58 -10.13 -7.86
C GLU A 86 -8.76 -9.86 -9.37
N ALA A 87 -9.59 -10.66 -10.05
CA ALA A 87 -9.93 -10.44 -11.45
C ALA A 87 -10.61 -9.08 -11.68
N ARG A 88 -11.58 -8.72 -10.82
CA ARG A 88 -12.30 -7.44 -10.90
C ARG A 88 -11.39 -6.23 -10.63
N ILE A 89 -10.45 -6.35 -9.70
CA ILE A 89 -9.46 -5.30 -9.44
C ILE A 89 -8.57 -5.11 -10.67
N ASN A 90 -8.05 -6.21 -11.22
CA ASN A 90 -7.19 -6.18 -12.40
C ASN A 90 -7.92 -5.71 -13.67
N SER A 91 -9.25 -5.84 -13.76
CA SER A 91 -10.04 -5.30 -14.89
C SER A 91 -10.35 -3.81 -14.78
N THR A 92 -10.30 -3.26 -13.55
CA THR A 92 -10.70 -1.88 -13.28
C THR A 92 -9.51 -0.93 -13.34
N VAL A 93 -8.38 -1.35 -12.76
CA VAL A 93 -7.19 -0.53 -12.63
C VAL A 93 -6.35 -0.66 -13.90
N CYS A 94 -6.13 0.44 -14.62
CA CYS A 94 -4.97 0.55 -15.49
C CYS A 94 -3.76 0.74 -14.56
N GLY A 95 -3.28 -0.38 -14.01
CA GLY A 95 -2.34 -0.42 -12.88
C GLY A 95 -1.06 0.27 -13.27
N ALA A 96 -0.89 1.51 -12.83
CA ALA A 96 0.23 2.35 -13.17
C ALA A 96 0.85 2.79 -11.85
N ILE A 97 1.88 2.08 -11.39
CA ILE A 97 2.62 2.49 -10.19
C ILE A 97 3.75 3.41 -10.65
N ARG A 98 3.87 4.57 -9.99
CA ARG A 98 5.01 5.47 -10.11
C ARG A 98 5.57 5.78 -8.74
N ASN A 99 6.88 5.86 -8.64
CA ASN A 99 7.53 6.42 -7.46
C ASN A 99 7.33 7.94 -7.47
N VAL A 100 6.61 8.48 -6.49
CA VAL A 100 6.47 9.93 -6.32
C VAL A 100 7.39 10.37 -5.21
N VAL A 101 8.36 11.23 -5.52
CA VAL A 101 9.10 11.99 -4.50
C VAL A 101 8.31 13.27 -4.27
N THR A 102 7.60 13.37 -3.16
CA THR A 102 6.91 14.61 -2.77
C THR A 102 7.84 15.48 -1.94
N PRO A 103 8.14 16.74 -2.36
CA PRO A 103 8.68 17.75 -1.45
C PRO A 103 7.80 17.88 -0.21
N ARG A 104 8.39 18.25 0.93
CA ARG A 104 7.75 18.33 2.27
C ARG A 104 6.50 19.24 2.34
N TYR A 105 6.19 19.95 1.26
CA TYR A 105 5.06 20.89 1.12
C TYR A 105 4.42 20.86 -0.29
N ALA A 106 4.63 19.80 -1.08
CA ALA A 106 3.96 19.69 -2.38
C ALA A 106 2.54 19.13 -2.21
N VAL A 107 1.53 19.91 -2.63
CA VAL A 107 0.14 19.44 -2.74
C VAL A 107 0.02 18.59 -4.01
N PRO A 108 -0.29 17.28 -3.93
CA PRO A 108 -0.36 16.42 -5.10
C PRO A 108 -1.56 16.79 -5.98
N LEU A 109 -1.29 17.20 -7.23
CA LEU A 109 -2.32 17.29 -8.27
C LEU A 109 -2.78 15.87 -8.64
N VAL A 110 -3.98 15.49 -8.21
CA VAL A 110 -4.62 14.23 -8.60
C VAL A 110 -5.07 14.33 -10.05
N ARG A 111 -4.22 13.89 -10.99
CA ARG A 111 -4.66 13.68 -12.38
C ARG A 111 -5.56 12.44 -12.42
N HIS A 112 -6.86 12.66 -12.51
CA HIS A 112 -7.83 11.60 -12.77
C HIS A 112 -7.50 10.93 -14.11
N CYS A 113 -7.21 9.63 -14.08
CA CYS A 113 -7.01 8.82 -15.28
C CYS A 113 -8.40 8.59 -15.91
N ARG A 114 -8.78 9.44 -16.86
CA ARG A 114 -10.06 9.32 -17.58
C ARG A 114 -9.95 8.15 -18.57
N ARG A 115 -10.66 7.04 -18.33
CA ARG A 115 -10.87 6.00 -19.35
C ARG A 115 -11.50 6.66 -20.58
N ARG A 116 -10.85 6.56 -21.75
CA ARG A 116 -11.58 6.62 -23.03
C ARG A 116 -12.40 5.32 -23.11
N LYS A 117 -13.71 5.42 -22.92
CA LYS A 117 -14.63 4.45 -23.50
C LYS A 117 -14.77 4.85 -24.97
N GLU A 118 -14.47 3.92 -25.88
CA GLU A 118 -14.97 3.97 -27.25
C GLU A 118 -16.49 3.79 -27.24
#